data_AF-A0A961WR81-F1
#
_entry.id   AF-A0A961WR81-F1
#
_cell.length_a   1.000
_cell.length_b   1.000
_cell.length_c   1.000
_cell.angle_alpha   90.00
_cell.angle_beta   90.00
_cell.angle_gamma   90.00
#
_symmetry.space_group_name_H-M   'P 1'
#
loop_
_entity.id
_entity.type
_entity.pdbx_description
1 polymer ?
#
loop_
_entity_poly.entity_id
_entity_poly.type
_entity_poly.pdbx_seq_one_letter_code
_entity_poly.pdbx_strand_id
1 'polypeptide(L)'
;HRRFDTWFFVARLDDYHIEPEEGFAPSGELEALKWLTPRDAMGADTREITRVILVELANRLKEDPKLSPDWPAPCYTTVRDRFNRRLM
;
A
#
# COMPACT_ATOMS: atom_id res chain seq x y z
N HIS A 1 -23.51 -1.92 4.93
CA HIS A 1 -22.44 -1.57 3.97
C HIS A 1 -21.29 -0.97 4.76
N ARG A 2 -20.08 -1.58 4.76
CA ARG A 2 -18.91 -1.01 5.44
C ARG A 2 -18.18 -0.07 4.46
N ARG A 3 -17.80 1.11 4.91
CA ARG A 3 -17.03 2.10 4.14
C ARG A 3 -15.75 2.40 4.92
N PHE A 4 -14.67 2.59 4.18
CA PHE A 4 -13.36 2.90 4.74
C PHE A 4 -12.85 4.15 4.06
N ASP A 5 -12.40 5.09 4.87
CA ASP A 5 -11.57 6.20 4.44
C ASP A 5 -10.15 5.81 4.81
N THR A 6 -9.28 5.66 3.81
CA THR A 6 -7.98 5.00 3.99
C THR A 6 -6.86 5.89 3.47
N TRP A 7 -5.89 6.13 4.35
CA TRP A 7 -4.60 6.71 3.99
C TRP A 7 -3.61 5.59 3.67
N PHE A 8 -2.88 5.75 2.58
CA PHE A 8 -1.87 4.78 2.16
C PHE A 8 -0.47 5.38 2.35
N PHE A 9 0.38 4.61 3.03
CA PHE A 9 1.75 4.98 3.33
C PHE A 9 2.71 4.01 2.65
N VAL A 10 3.92 4.49 2.36
CA VAL A 10 5.00 3.67 1.81
C VAL A 10 6.30 4.13 2.46
N ALA A 11 7.17 3.16 2.74
CA ALA A 11 8.47 3.36 3.34
C ALA A 11 9.47 2.36 2.74
N ARG A 12 10.77 2.66 2.87
CA ARG A 12 11.83 1.67 2.65
C ARG A 12 11.87 0.74 3.85
N LEU A 13 12.04 -0.56 3.59
CA LEU A 13 12.18 -1.53 4.68
C LEU A 13 13.44 -1.24 5.51
N ASP A 14 14.55 -0.88 4.87
CA ASP A 14 15.84 -0.63 5.54
C ASP A 14 15.80 0.53 6.54
N ASP A 15 14.86 1.47 6.39
CA ASP A 15 14.68 2.59 7.34
C ASP A 15 14.05 2.12 8.66
N TYR A 16 13.45 0.93 8.68
CA TYR A 16 12.75 0.35 9.81
C TYR A 16 13.32 -1.03 10.10
N HIS A 17 14.22 -1.12 11.08
CA HIS A 17 14.70 -2.39 11.62
C HIS A 17 13.59 -3.12 12.40
N ILE A 18 12.63 -3.71 11.69
CA ILE A 18 11.50 -4.43 12.28
C ILE A 18 11.75 -5.93 12.16
N GLU A 19 12.25 -6.52 13.25
CA GLU A 19 12.16 -7.95 13.49
C GLU A 19 11.19 -8.16 14.68
N PRO A 20 10.01 -8.76 14.46
CA PRO A 20 9.13 -9.12 15.58
C PRO A 20 9.82 -10.14 16.47
N GLU A 21 9.75 -9.98 17.80
CA GLU A 21 10.41 -10.88 18.77
C GLU A 21 10.04 -12.36 18.60
N GLU A 22 8.80 -12.64 18.16
CA GLU A 22 8.29 -14.00 17.91
C GLU A 22 8.32 -14.40 16.42
N GLY A 23 8.93 -13.57 15.57
CA GLY A 23 8.85 -13.68 14.12
C GLY A 23 7.46 -13.35 13.56
N PHE A 24 7.26 -13.55 12.27
CA PHE A 24 5.97 -13.35 11.60
C PHE A 24 5.09 -14.60 11.76
N ALA A 25 4.61 -14.87 12.98
CA ALA A 25 3.69 -15.97 13.23
C ALA A 25 2.30 -15.61 12.65
N PRO A 26 1.73 -16.43 11.73
CA PRO A 26 0.43 -16.13 11.14
C PRO A 26 -0.67 -16.32 12.19
N SER A 27 -1.58 -15.34 12.29
CA SER A 27 -2.79 -15.43 13.13
C SER A 27 -3.85 -16.40 12.60
N GLY A 28 -3.63 -16.98 11.42
CA GLY A 28 -4.59 -17.81 10.68
C GLY A 28 -5.42 -17.04 9.65
N GLU A 29 -5.43 -15.70 9.69
CA GLU A 29 -6.10 -14.88 8.65
C GLU A 29 -5.23 -14.67 7.40
N LEU A 30 -3.90 -14.70 7.57
CA LEU A 30 -2.93 -14.54 6.49
C LEU A 30 -2.29 -15.89 6.16
N GLU A 31 -2.59 -16.43 4.97
CA GLU A 31 -2.08 -17.73 4.54
C GLU A 31 -0.61 -17.69 4.10
N ALA A 32 -0.19 -16.61 3.43
CA ALA A 32 1.17 -16.48 2.90
C ALA A 32 1.61 -15.03 2.76
N LEU A 33 2.89 -14.78 3.05
CA LEU A 33 3.59 -13.52 2.78
C LEU A 33 4.54 -13.70 1.58
N LYS A 34 4.51 -12.77 0.62
CA LYS A 34 5.35 -12.80 -0.57
C LYS A 34 5.95 -11.42 -0.84
N TRP A 35 7.24 -11.39 -1.16
CA TRP A 35 7.89 -10.20 -1.70
C TRP A 35 7.75 -10.21 -3.22
N LEU A 36 7.02 -9.23 -3.76
CA LEU A 36 6.72 -9.12 -5.18
C LEU A 36 7.23 -7.77 -5.71
N THR A 37 7.64 -7.75 -6.98
CA THR A 37 7.82 -6.47 -7.67
C THR A 37 6.45 -5.80 -7.87
N PRO A 38 6.37 -4.46 -8.01
CA PRO A 38 5.10 -3.80 -8.30
C PRO A 38 4.43 -4.35 -9.58
N ARG A 39 5.23 -4.75 -10.58
CA ARG A 39 4.73 -5.37 -11.82
C ARG A 39 4.05 -6.71 -11.56
N ASP A 40 4.67 -7.58 -10.77
CA ASP A 40 4.12 -8.90 -10.47
C ASP A 40 2.88 -8.78 -9.57
N ALA A 41 2.91 -7.85 -8.61
CA ALA A 41 1.78 -7.56 -7.73
C ALA A 41 0.53 -7.09 -8.51
N MET A 42 0.70 -6.36 -9.61
CA MET A 42 -0.41 -5.97 -10.49
C MET A 42 -1.09 -7.15 -11.18
N GLY A 43 -0.37 -8.25 -11.39
CA GLY A 43 -0.90 -9.49 -11.98
C GLY A 43 -1.58 -10.42 -10.96
N ALA A 44 -1.45 -10.15 -9.66
CA ALA A 44 -2.08 -10.95 -8.61
C ALA A 44 -3.59 -10.65 -8.49
N ASP A 45 -4.34 -11.64 -8.02
CA ASP A 45 -5.74 -11.45 -7.65
C ASP A 45 -5.83 -10.54 -6.42
N THR A 46 -6.20 -9.29 -6.67
CA THR A 46 -6.17 -8.20 -5.69
C THR A 46 -7.40 -7.33 -5.88
N ARG A 47 -7.85 -6.70 -4.78
CA ARG A 47 -8.97 -5.76 -4.83
C ARG A 47 -8.60 -4.55 -5.69
N GLU A 48 -9.61 -3.91 -6.28
CA GLU A 48 -9.44 -2.75 -7.17
C GLU A 48 -8.61 -1.64 -6.52
N ILE A 49 -8.89 -1.29 -5.26
CA ILE A 49 -8.14 -0.27 -4.53
C ILE A 49 -6.65 -0.61 -4.42
N THR A 50 -6.29 -1.89 -4.25
CA THR A 50 -4.88 -2.30 -4.20
C THR A 50 -4.17 -2.02 -5.52
N ARG A 51 -4.84 -2.26 -6.66
CA ARG A 51 -4.28 -1.93 -7.99
C ARG A 51 -4.09 -0.43 -8.18
N VAL A 52 -5.04 0.38 -7.71
CA VAL A 52 -4.92 1.85 -7.71
C VAL A 52 -3.66 2.28 -6.95
N ILE A 53 -3.43 1.72 -5.76
CA ILE A 53 -2.27 2.07 -4.94
C ILE A 53 -0.96 1.57 -5.53
N LEU A 54 -0.94 0.41 -6.21
CA LEU A 54 0.25 -0.05 -6.93
C LEU A 54 0.64 0.89 -8.09
N VAL A 55 -0.34 1.40 -8.83
CA VAL A 55 -0.09 2.42 -9.88
C VAL A 55 0.40 3.73 -9.26
N GLU A 56 -0.20 4.14 -8.14
CA GLU A 56 0.23 5.34 -7.43
C GLU A 56 1.65 5.23 -6.90
N LEU A 57 2.03 4.08 -6.31
CA LEU A 57 3.39 3.79 -5.90
C LEU A 57 4.37 3.83 -7.09
N ALA A 58 4.00 3.23 -8.22
CA ALA A 58 4.84 3.23 -9.41
C ALA A 58 5.07 4.65 -9.97
N ASN A 59 4.08 5.54 -9.88
CA ASN A 59 4.24 6.94 -10.25
C ASN A 59 5.08 7.70 -9.22
N ARG A 60 4.82 7.51 -7.92
CA ARG A 60 5.62 8.11 -6.85
C ARG A 60 7.09 7.74 -6.98
N LEU A 61 7.43 6.47 -7.25
CA LEU A 61 8.82 6.03 -7.40
C LEU A 61 9.55 6.70 -8.59
N LYS A 62 8.84 7.25 -9.57
CA LYS A 62 9.47 8.04 -10.66
C LYS A 62 9.85 9.44 -10.20
N GLU A 63 9.05 10.05 -9.33
CA GLU A 63 9.23 11.43 -8.87
C GLU A 63 10.05 11.51 -7.57
N ASP A 64 9.84 10.56 -6.67
CA ASP A 64 10.48 10.41 -5.36
C ASP A 64 11.02 8.97 -5.18
N PRO A 65 12.13 8.61 -5.85
CA PRO A 65 12.72 7.28 -5.74
C PRO A 65 13.24 6.92 -4.34
N LYS A 66 13.44 7.94 -3.49
CA LYS A 66 13.89 7.77 -2.11
C LYS A 66 12.75 7.50 -1.13
N LEU A 67 11.49 7.67 -1.56
CA LEU A 67 10.30 7.55 -0.70
C LEU A 67 10.39 8.47 0.53
N SER A 68 10.62 9.76 0.28
CA SER A 68 10.75 10.80 1.30
C SER A 68 9.53 10.84 2.23
N PRO A 69 9.72 10.91 3.56
CA PRO A 69 8.60 10.87 4.52
C PRO A 69 7.68 12.10 4.43
N ASP A 70 8.19 13.23 3.94
CA ASP A 70 7.42 14.47 3.76
C ASP A 70 6.51 14.45 2.51
N TRP A 71 6.53 13.38 1.72
CA TRP A 71 5.67 13.26 0.55
C TRP A 71 4.20 13.10 0.97
N PRO A 72 3.26 13.89 0.41
CA PRO A 72 1.86 13.83 0.79
C PRO A 72 1.25 12.43 0.66
N ALA A 73 0.55 11.98 1.70
CA ALA A 73 -0.06 10.66 1.70
C ALA A 73 -1.41 10.70 0.98
N PRO A 74 -1.68 9.79 0.03
CA PRO A 74 -2.99 9.72 -0.59
C PRO A 74 -4.03 9.14 0.36
N CYS A 75 -5.14 9.85 0.45
CA CYS A 75 -6.37 9.45 1.12
C CYS A 75 -7.40 9.08 0.06
N TYR A 76 -7.94 7.87 0.17
CA TYR A 76 -9.01 7.38 -0.68
C TYR A 76 -10.28 7.18 0.13
N THR A 77 -11.38 7.75 -0.37
CA THR A 77 -12.73 7.58 0.15
C THR A 77 -13.64 7.11 -0.98
N THR A 78 -14.73 6.40 -0.68
CA THR A 78 -15.70 5.98 -1.70
C THR A 78 -16.94 6.87 -1.64
N VAL A 79 -17.28 7.58 -2.71
CA VAL A 79 -18.50 8.38 -2.83
C VAL A 79 -19.27 7.92 -4.07
N ARG A 80 -20.52 7.44 -3.88
CA ARG A 80 -21.37 6.91 -4.97
C ARG A 80 -20.62 5.84 -5.81
N ASP A 81 -20.02 4.87 -5.12
CA ASP A 81 -19.23 3.77 -5.71
C ASP A 81 -18.04 4.21 -6.58
N ARG A 82 -17.54 5.43 -6.35
CA ARG A 82 -16.32 5.93 -7.00
C ARG A 82 -15.28 6.29 -5.95
N PHE A 83 -14.03 5.97 -6.25
CA PHE A 83 -12.90 6.42 -5.46
C PHE A 83 -12.69 7.92 -5.64
N ASN A 84 -12.67 8.65 -4.54
CA ASN A 84 -12.25 10.04 -4.46
C ASN A 84 -10.88 10.09 -3.79
N ARG A 85 -9.90 10.65 -4.51
CA ARG A 85 -8.51 10.81 -4.07
C ARG A 85 -8.27 12.22 -3.56
N ARG A 86 -7.61 12.33 -2.41
CA ARG A 86 -7.09 13.58 -1.84
C ARG A 86 -5.67 13.38 -1.35
N LEU A 87 -4.81 14.40 -1.50
CA LEU A 87 -3.49 14.42 -0.87
C LEU A 87 -3.57 15.23 0.43
N MET A 88 -2.84 14.79 1.45
CA MET A 88 -2.63 15.52 2.70
C MET A 88 -1.14 15.65 2.97
#